data_AF-A0A0G1ITN4-F1
#
_entry.id   AF-A0A0G1ITN4-F1
#
_cell.length_a   1.000
_cell.length_b   1.000
_cell.length_c   1.000
_cell.angle_alpha   90.00
_cell.angle_beta   90.00
_cell.angle_gamma   90.00
#
_symmetry.space_group_name_H-M   'P 1'
#
loop_
_entity.id
_entity.type
_entity.pdbx_description
1 polymer ?
#
loop_
_entity_poly.entity_id
_entity_poly.type
_entity_poly.pdbx_seq_one_letter_code
_entity_poly.pdbx_strand_id
1 'polypeptide(L)'
;MLYSDEVIKHFKNPGNMGKMANPDGRGEVGNPVCLLPKQNIHINNGIREIDKITAAEKILSADGRYSKIDKTTKRDYSGEVITIKNKLGNIRLTPDHLILAVKLPPGHKFLRTKNKKQLIPAWYHAEELRKGDIALYPILKEKNHLRYKTINISKSQWDFTSKKVPNKILINSDLLRLFGYFLSEGHVQDRPSRTFISFTLNIKENEIVNDIRKISKFFFNLDVAIRRLPERKTVVVDLYSARLARFFKEMFKNGAENKIIPDFIMNLSPERQKPLIYGLWKGDGCLNLKRAGARGGYVTISHELAQQIKILLLRQKIVPSIYIDKKKKIQGVNHKEAYRIHVGQRDSLIKLCSILGVKYIPRSYPSVDSWFDENFCYTPITQIKKFNYRGLVYNLEVPGSHSFTSEAFCLHNCGDMMNIDIKVGQNKKKQEIIKDIKFETLGCVAAIATSSMVTELAKGKTLDEALKIKYSDVADALGSLPPIKQHCADLAVKGLRAAIEDYRKNRK
;
A
#
# COMPACT_ATOMS: atom_id res chain seq x y z
N MET A 1 20.10 -3.05 -24.01
CA MET A 1 19.46 -3.90 -22.99
C MET A 1 20.21 -3.71 -21.67
N LEU A 2 19.53 -3.86 -20.53
CA LEU A 2 20.16 -3.64 -19.21
C LEU A 2 21.01 -4.83 -18.75
N TYR A 3 20.90 -6.00 -19.41
CA TYR A 3 21.59 -7.25 -19.10
C TYR A 3 22.22 -7.82 -20.37
N SER A 4 23.35 -8.51 -20.21
CA SER A 4 24.02 -9.26 -21.27
C SER A 4 23.20 -10.48 -21.70
N ASP A 5 23.50 -11.03 -22.87
CA ASP A 5 22.86 -12.27 -23.34
C ASP A 5 23.14 -13.44 -22.39
N GLU A 6 24.31 -13.47 -21.76
CA GLU A 6 24.70 -14.52 -20.82
C GLU A 6 23.86 -14.45 -19.52
N VAL A 7 23.58 -13.25 -19.01
CA VAL A 7 22.66 -13.07 -17.87
C VAL A 7 21.27 -13.60 -18.22
N ILE A 8 20.77 -13.31 -19.42
CA ILE A 8 19.45 -13.78 -19.86
C ILE A 8 19.44 -15.30 -20.04
N LYS A 9 20.53 -15.89 -20.53
CA LYS A 9 20.69 -17.35 -20.68
C LYS A 9 20.64 -18.05 -19.32
N HIS A 10 21.45 -17.64 -18.35
CA HIS A 10 21.46 -18.23 -17.00
C HIS A 10 20.15 -17.98 -16.25
N PHE A 11 19.48 -16.86 -16.48
CA PHE A 11 18.15 -16.63 -15.92
C PHE A 11 17.09 -17.59 -16.49
N LYS A 12 17.08 -17.81 -17.82
CA LYS A 12 16.08 -18.67 -18.47
C LYS A 12 16.33 -20.16 -18.23
N ASN A 13 17.60 -20.58 -18.15
CA ASN A 13 17.99 -21.96 -17.93
C ASN A 13 19.16 -22.03 -16.92
N PRO A 14 18.87 -21.87 -15.62
CA PRO A 14 19.92 -21.86 -14.60
C PRO A 14 20.55 -23.25 -14.39
N GLY A 15 21.86 -23.34 -14.62
CA GLY A 15 22.65 -24.53 -14.30
C GLY A 15 22.72 -24.79 -12.80
N ASN A 16 22.57 -26.05 -12.39
CA ASN A 16 22.63 -26.54 -10.99
C ASN A 16 21.54 -26.02 -10.02
N MET A 17 20.40 -25.54 -10.51
CA MET A 17 19.28 -25.15 -9.64
C MET A 17 18.58 -26.37 -9.00
N GLY A 18 18.24 -26.28 -7.71
CA GLY A 18 17.43 -27.26 -6.97
C GLY A 18 18.00 -27.62 -5.60
N LYS A 19 17.32 -28.54 -4.90
CA LYS A 19 17.78 -29.07 -3.60
C LYS A 19 18.75 -30.23 -3.77
N MET A 20 19.71 -30.34 -2.85
CA MET A 20 20.56 -31.51 -2.70
C MET A 20 20.08 -32.35 -1.51
N ALA A 21 19.96 -33.67 -1.70
CA ALA A 21 19.73 -34.58 -0.58
C ALA A 21 21.06 -34.84 0.15
N ASN A 22 21.08 -34.68 1.47
CA ASN A 22 22.24 -34.90 2.33
C ASN A 22 23.52 -34.15 1.85
N PRO A 23 23.48 -32.81 1.79
CA PRO A 23 24.67 -32.02 1.48
C PRO A 23 25.72 -32.17 2.58
N ASP A 24 26.99 -32.07 2.21
CA ASP A 24 28.09 -32.09 3.18
C ASP A 24 28.30 -30.71 3.81
N GLY A 25 27.91 -29.64 3.10
CA GLY A 25 27.85 -28.28 3.65
C GLY A 25 26.71 -27.48 3.03
N ARG A 26 26.12 -26.60 3.84
CA ARG A 26 25.02 -25.71 3.43
C ARG A 26 25.31 -24.27 3.81
N GLY A 27 25.17 -23.37 2.84
CA GLY A 27 25.30 -21.93 3.02
C GLY A 27 23.98 -21.23 2.73
N GLU A 28 23.40 -20.60 3.75
CA GLU A 28 22.23 -19.74 3.60
C GLU A 28 22.66 -18.27 3.75
N VAL A 29 22.42 -17.48 2.71
CA VAL A 29 22.67 -16.04 2.71
C VAL A 29 21.46 -15.30 2.18
N GLY A 30 21.18 -14.15 2.77
CA GLY A 30 20.12 -13.30 2.28
C GLY A 30 20.42 -11.84 2.54
N ASN A 31 19.86 -10.96 1.71
CA ASN A 31 19.78 -9.55 2.03
C ASN A 31 18.37 -9.23 2.54
N PRO A 32 18.12 -9.28 3.86
CA PRO A 32 16.80 -9.04 4.42
C PRO A 32 16.36 -7.60 4.12
N VAL A 33 15.43 -7.49 3.18
CA VAL A 33 14.77 -6.26 2.78
C VAL A 33 13.84 -5.82 3.89
N CYS A 34 13.92 -4.56 4.33
CA CYS A 34 13.15 -4.12 5.49
C CYS A 34 12.68 -2.67 5.38
N LEU A 35 11.64 -2.35 6.14
CA LEU A 35 11.15 -1.00 6.39
C LEU A 35 11.59 -0.51 7.77
N LEU A 36 11.63 0.81 7.92
CA LEU A 36 11.77 1.43 9.25
C LEU A 36 10.50 1.18 10.10
N PRO A 37 10.57 1.32 11.43
CA PRO A 37 9.37 1.33 12.27
C PRO A 37 8.41 2.47 11.89
N LYS A 38 7.15 2.34 12.29
CA LYS A 38 6.06 3.30 12.08
C LYS A 38 5.71 3.57 10.61
N GLN A 39 6.20 2.74 9.69
CA GLN A 39 5.78 2.80 8.29
C GLN A 39 4.43 2.11 8.13
N ASN A 40 3.46 2.78 7.53
CA ASN A 40 2.11 2.26 7.39
C ASN A 40 1.97 1.34 6.17
N ILE A 41 1.39 0.16 6.42
CA ILE A 41 1.03 -0.85 5.42
C ILE A 41 -0.49 -0.91 5.32
N HIS A 42 -1.00 -1.10 4.10
CA HIS A 42 -2.42 -1.33 3.86
C HIS A 42 -2.82 -2.70 4.35
N ILE A 43 -3.67 -2.72 5.37
CA ILE A 43 -4.33 -3.90 5.90
C ILE A 43 -5.79 -3.95 5.44
N ASN A 44 -6.47 -5.06 5.70
CA ASN A 44 -7.92 -5.11 5.59
C ASN A 44 -8.51 -4.01 6.49
N ASN A 45 -9.36 -3.18 5.91
CA ASN A 45 -10.03 -2.06 6.56
C ASN A 45 -9.19 -0.82 6.89
N GLY A 46 -7.95 -0.67 6.43
CA GLY A 46 -7.20 0.56 6.71
C GLY A 46 -5.69 0.41 6.62
N ILE A 47 -5.00 0.99 7.59
CA ILE A 47 -3.54 0.99 7.68
C ILE A 47 -3.06 0.56 9.06
N ARG A 48 -1.87 -0.03 9.11
CA ARG A 48 -1.18 -0.37 10.35
C ARG A 48 0.31 -0.10 10.20
N GLU A 49 0.92 0.43 11.26
CA GLU A 49 2.37 0.56 11.37
C GLU A 49 3.04 -0.82 11.36
N ILE A 50 4.07 -1.01 10.53
CA ILE A 50 4.70 -2.32 10.32
C ILE A 50 5.19 -3.01 11.59
N ASP A 51 5.65 -2.24 12.58
CA ASP A 51 6.11 -2.73 13.88
C ASP A 51 4.96 -3.16 14.83
N LYS A 52 3.70 -2.90 14.44
CA LYS A 52 2.49 -3.27 15.17
C LYS A 52 1.61 -4.28 14.40
N ILE A 53 2.04 -4.71 13.22
CA ILE A 53 1.30 -5.69 12.42
C ILE A 53 1.38 -7.07 13.06
N THR A 54 0.27 -7.80 13.01
CA THR A 54 0.17 -9.17 13.54
C THR A 54 -0.38 -10.13 12.48
N ALA A 55 -0.18 -11.44 12.66
CA ALA A 55 -0.68 -12.46 11.73
C ALA A 55 -2.22 -12.52 11.60
N ALA A 56 -2.98 -11.85 12.49
CA ALA A 56 -4.43 -11.76 12.42
C ALA A 56 -4.91 -10.80 11.31
N GLU A 57 -4.09 -9.86 10.91
CA GLU A 57 -4.41 -8.89 9.87
C GLU A 57 -4.18 -9.50 8.47
N LYS A 58 -4.92 -9.03 7.48
CA LYS A 58 -4.64 -9.30 6.07
C LYS A 58 -4.13 -8.04 5.41
N ILE A 59 -3.27 -8.17 4.41
CA ILE A 59 -2.59 -7.04 3.76
C ILE A 59 -2.90 -6.98 2.27
N LEU A 60 -2.89 -5.78 1.69
CA LEU A 60 -3.13 -5.59 0.26
C LEU A 60 -1.90 -6.02 -0.54
N SER A 61 -2.07 -7.05 -1.37
CA SER A 61 -1.06 -7.61 -2.27
C SER A 61 -1.07 -6.95 -3.65
N ALA A 62 0.00 -7.19 -4.44
CA ALA A 62 0.15 -6.69 -5.81
C ALA A 62 -0.97 -7.14 -6.76
N ASP A 63 -1.60 -8.29 -6.51
CA ASP A 63 -2.73 -8.81 -7.30
C ASP A 63 -4.04 -8.02 -7.08
N GLY A 64 -4.05 -7.13 -6.08
CA GLY A 64 -5.19 -6.31 -5.68
C GLY A 64 -6.12 -6.98 -4.68
N ARG A 65 -5.72 -8.08 -4.04
CA ARG A 65 -6.52 -8.80 -3.03
C ARG A 65 -5.85 -8.76 -1.65
N TYR A 66 -6.62 -9.09 -0.61
CA TYR A 66 -6.06 -9.21 0.73
C TYR A 66 -5.46 -10.59 0.98
N SER A 67 -4.18 -10.64 1.32
CA SER A 67 -3.43 -11.87 1.65
C SER A 67 -3.19 -11.96 3.15
N LYS A 68 -3.11 -13.20 3.68
CA LYS A 68 -2.69 -13.43 5.07
C LYS A 68 -1.19 -13.15 5.22
N ILE A 69 -0.76 -12.85 6.44
CA ILE A 69 0.66 -12.74 6.80
C ILE A 69 1.09 -14.09 7.37
N ASP A 70 2.20 -14.62 6.87
CA ASP A 70 2.79 -15.87 7.37
C ASP A 70 3.74 -15.59 8.53
N LYS A 71 4.62 -14.60 8.35
CA LYS A 71 5.65 -14.25 9.33
C LYS A 71 5.90 -12.75 9.39
N THR A 72 6.18 -12.25 10.58
CA THR A 72 6.72 -10.90 10.80
C THR A 72 8.14 -11.03 11.30
N THR A 73 9.10 -10.35 10.68
CA THR A 73 10.51 -10.38 11.09
C THR A 73 11.00 -9.00 11.46
N LYS A 74 11.96 -8.97 12.40
CA LYS A 74 12.67 -7.75 12.80
C LYS A 74 14.14 -8.07 13.01
N ARG A 75 15.01 -7.09 12.80
CA ARG A 75 16.45 -7.21 13.03
C ARG A 75 17.06 -5.85 13.31
N ASP A 76 18.24 -5.83 13.90
CA ASP A 76 19.06 -4.62 13.96
C ASP A 76 19.63 -4.29 12.58
N TYR A 77 19.70 -3.00 12.30
CA TYR A 77 20.27 -2.45 11.08
C TYR A 77 21.10 -1.21 11.41
N SER A 78 22.26 -1.11 10.78
CA SER A 78 23.11 0.08 10.81
C SER A 78 23.59 0.33 9.40
N GLY A 79 23.12 1.39 8.76
CA GLY A 79 23.46 1.66 7.36
C GLY A 79 22.61 2.78 6.76
N GLU A 80 22.72 2.94 5.44
CA GLU A 80 21.92 3.90 4.69
C GLU A 80 20.47 3.44 4.59
N VAL A 81 19.53 4.38 4.61
CA VAL A 81 18.11 4.13 4.33
C VAL A 81 17.59 5.15 3.35
N ILE A 82 16.60 4.75 2.56
CA ILE A 82 16.04 5.54 1.47
C ILE A 82 14.60 5.92 1.78
N THR A 83 14.29 7.21 1.69
CA THR A 83 12.93 7.72 1.63
C THR A 83 12.52 7.93 0.18
N ILE A 84 11.48 7.25 -0.26
CA ILE A 84 10.89 7.45 -1.60
C ILE A 84 9.48 8.01 -1.43
N LYS A 85 9.16 9.02 -2.24
CA LYS A 85 7.86 9.70 -2.21
C LYS A 85 7.29 9.84 -3.61
N ASN A 86 5.98 9.67 -3.69
CA ASN A 86 5.16 10.06 -4.85
C ASN A 86 3.99 10.93 -4.35
N LYS A 87 2.96 11.09 -5.17
CA LYS A 87 1.75 11.84 -4.80
C LYS A 87 0.82 11.09 -3.84
N LEU A 88 0.89 9.75 -3.80
CA LEU A 88 0.01 8.92 -2.97
C LEU A 88 0.50 8.83 -1.53
N GLY A 89 1.82 8.93 -1.33
CA GLY A 89 2.43 8.87 0.00
C GLY A 89 3.95 8.87 -0.07
N ASN A 90 4.57 8.44 1.03
CA ASN A 90 6.00 8.20 1.12
C ASN A 90 6.27 6.96 1.95
N ILE A 91 7.48 6.41 1.83
CA ILE A 91 7.91 5.22 2.56
C ILE A 91 9.42 5.30 2.81
N ARG A 92 9.88 4.72 3.93
CA ARG A 92 11.29 4.61 4.32
C ARG A 92 11.71 3.15 4.43
N LEU A 93 12.78 2.79 3.75
CA LEU A 93 13.19 1.40 3.55
C LEU A 93 14.70 1.26 3.37
N THR A 94 15.21 0.04 3.50
CA THR A 94 16.60 -0.29 3.17
C THR A 94 16.85 -0.16 1.67
N PRO A 95 18.08 0.16 1.22
CA PRO A 95 18.44 0.31 -0.20
C PRO A 95 18.03 -0.86 -1.07
N ASP A 96 18.13 -2.07 -0.53
CA ASP A 96 17.84 -3.32 -1.22
C ASP A 96 16.35 -3.66 -1.29
N HIS A 97 15.47 -2.90 -0.64
CA HIS A 97 14.06 -3.27 -0.60
C HIS A 97 13.39 -3.08 -1.98
N LEU A 98 12.74 -4.14 -2.45
CA LEU A 98 12.22 -4.23 -3.80
C LEU A 98 10.89 -3.49 -3.94
N ILE A 99 10.79 -2.68 -5.00
CA ILE A 99 9.63 -1.87 -5.33
C ILE A 99 9.15 -2.24 -6.72
N LEU A 100 7.84 -2.44 -6.88
CA LEU A 100 7.25 -2.66 -8.20
C LEU A 100 7.23 -1.33 -8.96
N ALA A 101 8.03 -1.24 -10.01
CA ALA A 101 8.22 0.00 -10.74
C ALA A 101 8.50 -0.21 -12.24
N VAL A 102 8.52 0.89 -12.99
CA VAL A 102 8.99 0.99 -14.37
C VAL A 102 10.06 2.08 -14.40
N LYS A 103 11.27 1.71 -14.83
CA LYS A 103 12.35 2.68 -15.07
C LYS A 103 12.11 3.44 -16.37
N LEU A 104 12.22 4.76 -16.31
CA LEU A 104 12.22 5.58 -17.51
C LEU A 104 13.63 5.65 -18.11
N PRO A 105 13.79 5.48 -19.43
CA PRO A 105 15.08 5.71 -20.06
C PRO A 105 15.57 7.16 -19.82
N PRO A 106 16.89 7.38 -19.68
CA PRO A 106 17.44 8.73 -19.51
C PRO A 106 16.96 9.69 -20.60
N GLY A 107 16.58 10.91 -20.22
CA GLY A 107 16.11 11.95 -21.17
C GLY A 107 14.65 11.81 -21.62
N HIS A 108 13.98 10.67 -21.37
CA HIS A 108 12.56 10.54 -21.64
C HIS A 108 11.75 11.32 -20.60
N LYS A 109 11.07 12.38 -21.05
CA LYS A 109 10.02 13.03 -20.23
C LYS A 109 8.86 12.07 -20.06
N PHE A 110 8.14 12.21 -18.94
CA PHE A 110 6.83 11.60 -18.71
C PHE A 110 5.88 12.06 -19.82
N LEU A 111 5.88 11.36 -20.94
CA LEU A 111 5.05 11.63 -22.09
C LEU A 111 4.13 10.44 -22.22
N ARG A 112 2.84 10.75 -22.31
CA ARG A 112 1.76 9.83 -22.63
C ARG A 112 2.06 9.23 -24.00
N THR A 113 2.94 8.24 -24.06
CA THR A 113 3.40 7.69 -25.34
C THR A 113 2.29 6.79 -25.87
N LYS A 114 1.77 7.22 -27.03
CA LYS A 114 0.78 6.52 -27.87
C LYS A 114 1.16 5.06 -28.18
N ASN A 115 2.40 4.63 -27.92
CA ASN A 115 2.98 3.35 -28.29
C ASN A 115 3.30 2.46 -27.06
N LYS A 116 2.27 2.11 -26.28
CA LYS A 116 2.30 1.35 -25.01
C LYS A 116 2.87 -0.08 -25.05
N LYS A 117 3.65 -0.49 -26.05
CA LYS A 117 4.04 -1.91 -26.23
C LYS A 117 5.32 -2.38 -25.49
N GLN A 118 6.02 -1.55 -24.70
CA GLN A 118 7.34 -1.98 -24.16
C GLN A 118 7.74 -1.52 -22.74
N LEU A 119 6.82 -0.98 -21.93
CA LEU A 119 7.15 -0.67 -20.53
C LEU A 119 6.65 -1.79 -19.62
N ILE A 120 7.53 -2.74 -19.31
CA ILE A 120 7.24 -3.92 -18.49
C ILE A 120 7.57 -3.58 -17.03
N PRO A 121 6.59 -3.59 -16.11
CA PRO A 121 6.85 -3.45 -14.69
C PRO A 121 7.74 -4.59 -14.18
N ALA A 122 8.68 -4.26 -13.30
CA ALA A 122 9.53 -5.24 -12.64
C ALA A 122 9.83 -4.79 -11.21
N TRP A 123 10.40 -5.71 -10.44
CA TRP A 123 10.90 -5.43 -9.09
C TRP A 123 12.30 -4.84 -9.18
N TYR A 124 12.49 -3.66 -8.61
CA TYR A 124 13.78 -2.96 -8.57
C TYR A 124 14.15 -2.65 -7.12
N HIS A 125 15.43 -2.77 -6.76
CA HIS A 125 15.88 -2.26 -5.46
C HIS A 125 15.68 -0.75 -5.41
N ALA A 126 15.38 -0.25 -4.23
CA ALA A 126 15.08 1.15 -4.01
C ALA A 126 16.22 2.09 -4.41
N GLU A 127 17.47 1.66 -4.23
CA GLU A 127 18.65 2.44 -4.64
C GLU A 127 18.80 2.60 -6.15
N GLU A 128 18.17 1.73 -6.94
CA GLU A 128 18.25 1.80 -8.39
C GLU A 128 17.24 2.77 -9.01
N LEU A 129 16.23 3.15 -8.25
CA LEU A 129 15.16 4.02 -8.69
C LEU A 129 15.61 5.48 -8.63
N ARG A 130 15.11 6.28 -9.58
CA ARG A 130 15.43 7.69 -9.73
C ARG A 130 14.16 8.52 -9.72
N LYS A 131 14.31 9.82 -9.45
CA LYS A 131 13.21 10.77 -9.60
C LYS A 131 12.71 10.74 -11.04
N GLY A 132 11.40 10.57 -11.22
CA GLY A 132 10.75 10.42 -12.51
C GLY A 132 10.40 8.97 -12.87
N ASP A 133 11.08 7.97 -12.31
CA ASP A 133 10.68 6.56 -12.46
C ASP A 133 9.27 6.34 -11.90
N ILE A 134 8.59 5.31 -12.40
CA ILE A 134 7.16 5.12 -12.14
C ILE A 134 6.98 4.00 -11.14
N ALA A 135 6.47 4.32 -9.95
CA ALA A 135 6.09 3.34 -8.95
C ALA A 135 4.61 2.94 -9.12
N LEU A 136 4.33 1.65 -8.90
CA LEU A 136 3.00 1.08 -9.09
C LEU A 136 2.28 0.91 -7.75
N TYR A 137 1.00 1.26 -7.73
CA TYR A 137 0.10 1.03 -6.60
C TYR A 137 -1.04 0.10 -7.03
N PRO A 138 -1.28 -1.04 -6.36
CA PRO A 138 -2.31 -1.98 -6.75
C PRO A 138 -3.71 -1.44 -6.47
N ILE A 139 -4.63 -1.70 -7.38
CA ILE A 139 -6.02 -1.30 -7.25
C ILE A 139 -6.74 -2.45 -6.54
N LEU A 140 -7.38 -2.15 -5.40
CA LEU A 140 -8.16 -3.13 -4.66
C LEU A 140 -9.25 -3.74 -5.56
N LYS A 141 -9.35 -5.06 -5.59
CA LYS A 141 -10.28 -5.86 -6.40
C LYS A 141 -11.30 -6.66 -5.60
N GLU A 142 -11.25 -6.56 -4.27
CA GLU A 142 -12.26 -7.20 -3.42
C GLU A 142 -13.67 -6.81 -3.84
N LYS A 143 -14.55 -7.82 -3.84
CA LYS A 143 -15.96 -7.69 -4.22
C LYS A 143 -16.84 -8.18 -3.09
N ASN A 144 -17.74 -7.30 -2.66
CA ASN A 144 -18.80 -7.61 -1.72
C ASN A 144 -20.15 -7.30 -2.36
N HIS A 145 -21.04 -8.30 -2.38
CA HIS A 145 -22.39 -8.20 -2.94
C HIS A 145 -23.46 -7.96 -1.87
N LEU A 146 -23.06 -7.60 -0.65
CA LEU A 146 -23.96 -7.34 0.47
C LEU A 146 -25.01 -6.29 0.09
N ARG A 147 -26.28 -6.73 0.17
CA ARG A 147 -27.45 -5.87 -0.05
C ARG A 147 -28.04 -5.38 1.26
N TYR A 148 -28.00 -6.19 2.31
CA TYR A 148 -28.58 -5.86 3.61
C TYR A 148 -27.55 -5.97 4.72
N LYS A 149 -27.58 -5.02 5.66
CA LYS A 149 -26.80 -5.07 6.91
C LYS A 149 -27.75 -5.18 8.09
N THR A 150 -27.50 -6.14 8.98
CA THR A 150 -28.28 -6.28 10.21
C THR A 150 -27.80 -5.28 11.26
N ILE A 151 -28.76 -4.69 11.99
CA ILE A 151 -28.52 -3.86 13.16
C ILE A 151 -28.53 -4.77 14.39
N ASN A 152 -27.38 -5.36 14.70
CA ASN A 152 -27.16 -6.33 15.79
C ASN A 152 -27.04 -5.66 17.17
N ILE A 153 -27.85 -4.64 17.44
CA ILE A 153 -27.87 -3.98 18.76
C ILE A 153 -29.23 -4.25 19.37
N SER A 154 -29.25 -5.00 20.46
CA SER A 154 -30.46 -5.31 21.21
C SER A 154 -31.05 -4.01 21.79
N LYS A 155 -32.38 -3.94 21.78
CA LYS A 155 -33.09 -2.89 22.53
C LYS A 155 -32.86 -3.19 24.01
N SER A 156 -32.54 -2.16 24.80
CA SER A 156 -32.48 -2.34 26.25
C SER A 156 -33.85 -2.82 26.74
N GLN A 157 -33.87 -3.77 27.68
CA GLN A 157 -35.10 -4.22 28.32
C GLN A 157 -35.87 -3.07 29.01
N TRP A 158 -35.14 -2.00 29.37
CA TRP A 158 -35.68 -0.79 30.01
C TRP A 158 -36.03 0.33 29.02
N ASP A 159 -35.96 0.09 27.71
CA ASP A 159 -36.26 1.09 26.67
C ASP A 159 -37.67 0.89 26.12
N PHE A 160 -38.64 1.51 26.77
CA PHE A 160 -40.06 1.44 26.41
C PHE A 160 -40.50 2.50 25.38
N THR A 161 -39.75 3.59 25.27
CA THR A 161 -40.16 4.80 24.54
C THR A 161 -39.58 4.91 23.13
N SER A 162 -38.46 4.24 22.83
CA SER A 162 -37.84 4.36 21.50
C SER A 162 -38.70 3.73 20.40
N LYS A 163 -38.90 4.49 19.31
CA LYS A 163 -39.51 4.01 18.06
C LYS A 163 -38.76 2.78 17.54
N LYS A 164 -39.51 1.85 16.95
CA LYS A 164 -38.95 0.63 16.35
C LYS A 164 -38.19 0.97 15.08
N VAL A 165 -36.88 0.77 15.10
CA VAL A 165 -35.99 0.86 13.92
C VAL A 165 -35.90 -0.53 13.28
N PRO A 166 -35.83 -0.65 11.94
CA PRO A 166 -35.72 -1.94 11.28
C PRO A 166 -34.48 -2.72 11.74
N ASN A 167 -34.60 -4.04 11.80
CA ASN A 167 -33.49 -4.92 12.19
C ASN A 167 -32.49 -5.12 11.05
N LYS A 168 -32.87 -4.84 9.80
CA LYS A 168 -32.01 -4.91 8.62
C LYS A 168 -32.20 -3.65 7.78
N ILE A 169 -31.10 -3.12 7.27
CA ILE A 169 -31.08 -1.93 6.41
C ILE A 169 -30.59 -2.30 5.01
N LEU A 170 -31.27 -1.81 3.99
CA LEU A 170 -30.85 -1.95 2.60
C LEU A 170 -29.70 -0.99 2.32
N ILE A 171 -28.57 -1.51 1.85
CA ILE A 171 -27.40 -0.71 1.47
C ILE A 171 -27.59 -0.20 0.04
N ASN A 172 -28.35 0.88 -0.11
CA ASN A 172 -28.60 1.54 -1.40
C ASN A 172 -27.85 2.88 -1.50
N SER A 173 -28.05 3.59 -2.62
CA SER A 173 -27.38 4.86 -2.89
C SER A 173 -27.70 5.94 -1.84
N ASP A 174 -28.95 6.01 -1.36
CA ASP A 174 -29.36 7.02 -0.37
C ASP A 174 -28.70 6.77 0.98
N LEU A 175 -28.71 5.52 1.45
CA LEU A 175 -28.11 5.19 2.74
C LEU A 175 -26.58 5.35 2.71
N LEU A 176 -25.92 5.00 1.61
CA LEU A 176 -24.48 5.25 1.42
C LEU A 176 -24.15 6.74 1.38
N ARG A 177 -25.04 7.56 0.80
CA ARG A 177 -24.93 9.02 0.82
C ARG A 177 -25.05 9.58 2.24
N LEU A 178 -26.00 9.10 3.04
CA LEU A 178 -26.12 9.44 4.46
C LEU A 178 -24.86 9.05 5.26
N PHE A 179 -24.26 7.89 4.97
CA PHE A 179 -23.01 7.50 5.60
C PHE A 179 -21.86 8.45 5.25
N GLY A 180 -21.82 8.96 4.01
CA GLY A 180 -20.86 9.98 3.62
C GLY A 180 -21.05 11.27 4.42
N TYR A 181 -22.29 11.75 4.57
CA TYR A 181 -22.59 12.91 5.43
C TYR A 181 -22.18 12.66 6.89
N PHE A 182 -22.38 11.44 7.40
CA PHE A 182 -21.99 11.12 8.77
C PHE A 182 -20.47 11.15 8.95
N LEU A 183 -19.74 10.59 7.99
CA LEU A 183 -18.28 10.58 8.02
C LEU A 183 -17.69 12.00 7.94
N SER A 184 -18.35 12.95 7.28
CA SER A 184 -17.93 14.34 7.29
C SER A 184 -18.45 15.09 8.52
N GLU A 185 -19.76 15.26 8.61
CA GLU A 185 -20.42 16.24 9.49
C GLU A 185 -21.10 15.60 10.72
N GLY A 186 -21.17 14.27 10.73
CA GLY A 186 -21.83 13.49 11.77
C GLY A 186 -20.95 13.17 12.97
N HIS A 187 -21.59 13.02 14.12
CA HIS A 187 -21.01 12.40 15.31
C HIS A 187 -22.10 11.66 16.11
N VAL A 188 -21.66 10.79 17.01
CA VAL A 188 -22.55 10.14 17.96
C VAL A 188 -22.41 10.83 19.32
N GLN A 189 -23.50 11.40 19.80
CA GLN A 189 -23.63 11.79 21.20
C GLN A 189 -23.96 10.52 21.98
N ASP A 190 -23.09 10.11 22.89
CA ASP A 190 -23.28 8.89 23.70
C ASP A 190 -23.13 9.23 25.20
N ARG A 191 -24.19 9.81 25.78
CA ARG A 191 -24.29 10.07 27.22
C ARG A 191 -25.42 9.20 27.80
N PRO A 192 -25.34 8.78 29.08
CA PRO A 192 -26.32 7.87 29.69
C PRO A 192 -27.79 8.24 29.46
N SER A 193 -28.13 9.53 29.50
CA SER A 193 -29.49 10.05 29.31
C SER A 193 -29.76 10.63 27.92
N ARG A 194 -28.75 10.69 27.04
CA ARG A 194 -28.82 11.37 25.72
C ARG A 194 -27.90 10.67 24.71
N THR A 195 -28.42 9.60 24.10
CA THR A 195 -27.73 8.86 23.03
C THR A 195 -28.44 9.08 21.68
N PHE A 196 -27.79 9.76 20.73
CA PHE A 196 -28.35 10.09 19.42
C PHE A 196 -27.26 10.37 18.38
N ILE A 197 -27.65 10.39 17.09
CA ILE A 197 -26.79 10.82 15.99
C ILE A 197 -27.04 12.30 15.74
N SER A 198 -26.00 13.09 15.56
CA SER A 198 -26.10 14.52 15.28
C SER A 198 -25.21 14.90 14.10
N PHE A 199 -25.73 15.76 13.23
CA PHE A 199 -25.00 16.36 12.13
C PHE A 199 -24.92 17.87 12.36
N THR A 200 -23.71 18.42 12.26
CA THR A 200 -23.48 19.87 12.39
C THR A 200 -23.13 20.43 11.03
N LEU A 201 -24.01 21.22 10.44
CA LEU A 201 -23.88 21.71 9.07
C LEU A 201 -23.84 23.24 9.03
N ASN A 202 -23.37 23.81 7.94
CA ASN A 202 -23.53 25.24 7.68
C ASN A 202 -25.01 25.56 7.43
N ILE A 203 -25.48 26.72 7.90
CA ILE A 203 -26.89 27.13 7.75
C ILE A 203 -27.36 27.22 6.28
N LYS A 204 -26.43 27.37 5.33
CA LYS A 204 -26.72 27.41 3.88
C LYS A 204 -26.93 26.02 3.26
N GLU A 205 -26.61 24.93 3.96
CA GLU A 205 -26.61 23.56 3.43
C GLU A 205 -27.99 22.88 3.56
N ASN A 206 -29.04 23.59 3.14
CA ASN A 206 -30.42 23.11 3.26
C ASN A 206 -30.70 21.83 2.46
N GLU A 207 -29.96 21.59 1.37
CA GLU A 207 -30.06 20.35 0.58
C GLU A 207 -29.69 19.13 1.43
N ILE A 208 -28.55 19.19 2.14
CA ILE A 208 -28.06 18.09 2.99
C ILE A 208 -29.04 17.86 4.14
N VAL A 209 -29.51 18.92 4.80
CA VAL A 209 -30.52 18.84 5.88
C VAL A 209 -31.79 18.11 5.40
N ASN A 210 -32.31 18.50 4.23
CA ASN A 210 -33.52 17.89 3.67
C ASN A 210 -33.32 16.43 3.28
N ASP A 211 -32.14 16.11 2.74
CA ASP A 211 -31.79 14.75 2.35
C ASP A 211 -31.66 13.83 3.57
N ILE A 212 -30.96 14.26 4.63
CA ILE A 212 -30.90 13.54 5.92
C ILE A 212 -32.32 13.29 6.45
N ARG A 213 -33.18 14.31 6.48
CA ARG A 213 -34.58 14.17 6.93
C ARG A 213 -35.34 13.11 6.14
N LYS A 214 -35.26 13.14 4.80
CA LYS A 214 -35.97 12.19 3.91
C LYS A 214 -35.47 10.76 4.13
N ILE A 215 -34.14 10.58 4.15
CA ILE A 215 -33.52 9.27 4.34
C ILE A 215 -33.87 8.72 5.73
N SER A 216 -33.80 9.54 6.77
CA SER A 216 -34.16 9.15 8.14
C SER A 216 -35.61 8.70 8.26
N LYS A 217 -36.54 9.43 7.61
CA LYS A 217 -37.96 9.07 7.62
C LYS A 217 -38.20 7.77 6.85
N PHE A 218 -37.63 7.63 5.65
CA PHE A 218 -37.86 6.48 4.79
C PHE A 218 -37.23 5.19 5.34
N PHE A 219 -35.95 5.22 5.72
CA PHE A 219 -35.23 4.01 6.13
C PHE A 219 -35.40 3.65 7.59
N PHE A 220 -35.63 4.62 8.47
CA PHE A 220 -35.67 4.35 9.91
C PHE A 220 -37.03 4.64 10.54
N ASN A 221 -37.98 5.22 9.79
CA ASN A 221 -39.24 5.74 10.31
C ASN A 221 -39.04 6.72 11.48
N LEU A 222 -37.98 7.53 11.38
CA LEU A 222 -37.60 8.51 12.38
C LEU A 222 -37.74 9.92 11.82
N ASP A 223 -38.35 10.78 12.62
CA ASP A 223 -38.35 12.21 12.39
C ASP A 223 -37.04 12.79 12.94
N VAL A 224 -36.50 13.81 12.29
CA VAL A 224 -35.28 14.51 12.74
C VAL A 224 -35.66 15.82 13.41
N ALA A 225 -34.97 16.15 14.50
CA ALA A 225 -35.04 17.49 15.08
C ALA A 225 -34.05 18.40 14.37
N ILE A 226 -34.51 19.56 13.90
CA ILE A 226 -33.68 20.53 13.19
C ILE A 226 -33.61 21.80 14.02
N ARG A 227 -32.40 22.19 14.44
CA ARG A 227 -32.16 23.42 15.18
C ARG A 227 -31.29 24.35 14.35
N ARG A 228 -31.82 25.50 13.97
CA ARG A 228 -31.08 26.54 13.23
C ARG A 228 -30.51 27.55 14.21
N LEU A 229 -29.22 27.85 14.09
CA LEU A 229 -28.48 28.79 14.92
C LEU A 229 -27.84 29.85 14.00
N PRO A 230 -28.60 30.89 13.58
CA PRO A 230 -28.13 31.87 12.60
C PRO A 230 -26.88 32.63 13.03
N GLU A 231 -26.78 32.98 14.31
CA GLU A 231 -25.62 33.68 14.89
C GLU A 231 -24.31 32.90 14.71
N ARG A 232 -24.38 31.57 14.78
CA ARG A 232 -23.24 30.68 14.57
C ARG A 232 -23.09 30.22 13.12
N LYS A 233 -24.00 30.64 12.23
CA LYS A 233 -24.14 30.17 10.84
C LYS A 233 -24.22 28.64 10.76
N THR A 234 -24.87 28.01 11.74
CA THR A 234 -24.94 26.55 11.89
C THR A 234 -26.38 26.06 11.85
N VAL A 235 -26.60 24.87 11.31
CA VAL A 235 -27.81 24.08 11.51
C VAL A 235 -27.43 22.71 12.05
N VAL A 236 -28.12 22.27 13.09
CA VAL A 236 -27.92 20.97 13.72
C VAL A 236 -29.11 20.08 13.39
N VAL A 237 -28.83 18.86 12.93
CA VAL A 237 -29.84 17.84 12.65
C VAL A 237 -29.62 16.66 13.59
N ASP A 238 -30.55 16.46 14.52
CA ASP A 238 -30.48 15.44 15.55
C ASP A 238 -31.46 14.29 15.23
N LEU A 239 -30.95 13.06 15.24
CA LEU A 239 -31.69 11.83 15.00
C LEU A 239 -31.72 10.98 16.28
N TYR A 240 -32.82 11.06 17.00
CA TYR A 240 -32.99 10.42 18.30
C TYR A 240 -33.30 8.93 18.17
N SER A 241 -32.27 8.11 18.30
CA SER A 241 -32.38 6.66 18.48
C SER A 241 -31.09 6.12 19.09
N ALA A 242 -31.15 5.67 20.34
CA ALA A 242 -29.98 5.09 21.02
C ALA A 242 -29.45 3.86 20.28
N ARG A 243 -30.36 3.01 19.77
CA ARG A 243 -30.01 1.82 18.99
C ARG A 243 -29.26 2.19 17.70
N LEU A 244 -29.75 3.17 16.95
CA LEU A 244 -29.11 3.59 15.69
C LEU A 244 -27.78 4.31 15.95
N ALA A 245 -27.72 5.15 16.99
CA ALA A 245 -26.51 5.85 17.39
C ALA A 245 -25.38 4.88 17.78
N ARG A 246 -25.68 3.85 18.58
CA ARG A 246 -24.70 2.80 18.91
C ARG A 246 -24.26 2.03 17.66
N PHE A 247 -25.16 1.80 16.71
CA PHE A 247 -24.85 1.11 15.46
C PHE A 247 -23.91 1.93 14.57
N PHE A 248 -24.17 3.23 14.45
CA PHE A 248 -23.26 4.15 13.75
C PHE A 248 -21.90 4.25 14.45
N LYS A 249 -21.88 4.30 15.79
CA LYS A 249 -20.64 4.28 16.58
C LYS A 249 -19.86 2.98 16.37
N GLU A 250 -20.51 1.83 16.26
CA GLU A 250 -19.84 0.56 15.95
C GLU A 250 -19.23 0.56 14.55
N MET A 251 -20.01 1.00 13.54
CA MET A 251 -19.59 1.01 12.14
C MET A 251 -18.48 2.03 11.85
N PHE A 252 -18.67 3.27 12.27
CA PHE A 252 -17.86 4.41 11.83
C PHE A 252 -16.95 4.96 12.91
N LYS A 253 -17.01 4.40 14.14
CA LYS A 253 -16.37 4.92 15.36
C LYS A 253 -16.87 6.32 15.72
N ASN A 254 -16.32 6.90 16.79
CA ASN A 254 -16.69 8.23 17.26
C ASN A 254 -15.46 9.13 17.43
N GLY A 255 -15.65 10.43 17.24
CA GLY A 255 -14.57 11.42 17.19
C GLY A 255 -13.93 11.49 15.81
N ALA A 256 -13.66 12.71 15.34
CA ALA A 256 -13.23 12.97 13.96
C ALA A 256 -11.90 12.29 13.59
N GLU A 257 -11.00 12.06 14.54
CA GLU A 257 -9.72 11.36 14.35
C GLU A 257 -9.85 9.84 14.21
N ASN A 258 -10.91 9.24 14.75
CA ASN A 258 -11.09 7.80 14.76
C ASN A 258 -12.04 7.30 13.67
N LYS A 259 -12.62 8.21 12.86
CA LYS A 259 -13.63 7.86 11.86
C LYS A 259 -13.07 6.85 10.85
N ILE A 260 -13.84 5.83 10.53
CA ILE A 260 -13.47 4.82 9.52
C ILE A 260 -14.68 4.44 8.66
N ILE A 261 -14.43 3.96 7.45
CA ILE A 261 -15.41 3.31 6.57
C ILE A 261 -15.29 1.79 6.80
N PRO A 262 -16.38 1.08 7.15
CA PRO A 262 -16.38 -0.37 7.29
C PRO A 262 -15.92 -1.14 6.05
N ASP A 263 -15.26 -2.28 6.27
CA ASP A 263 -14.77 -3.21 5.24
C ASP A 263 -15.81 -3.55 4.17
N PHE A 264 -17.03 -3.87 4.61
CA PHE A 264 -18.07 -4.28 3.67
C PHE A 264 -18.46 -3.15 2.70
N ILE A 265 -18.26 -1.88 3.09
CA ILE A 265 -18.47 -0.70 2.24
C ILE A 265 -17.25 -0.47 1.35
N MET A 266 -16.04 -0.61 1.90
CA MET A 266 -14.78 -0.54 1.15
C MET A 266 -14.69 -1.59 0.02
N ASN A 267 -15.37 -2.72 0.19
CA ASN A 267 -15.38 -3.82 -0.77
C ASN A 267 -16.60 -3.83 -1.70
N LEU A 268 -17.54 -2.88 -1.59
CA LEU A 268 -18.62 -2.73 -2.57
C LEU A 268 -18.04 -2.49 -3.97
N SER A 269 -18.76 -2.89 -5.02
CA SER A 269 -18.39 -2.57 -6.41
C SER A 269 -18.14 -1.05 -6.57
N PRO A 270 -17.18 -0.62 -7.40
CA PRO A 270 -16.87 0.80 -7.59
C PRO A 270 -18.10 1.68 -7.84
N GLU A 271 -19.04 1.25 -8.68
CA GLU A 271 -20.28 1.98 -8.95
C GLU A 271 -21.13 2.22 -7.70
N ARG A 272 -21.31 1.20 -6.87
CA ARG A 272 -22.03 1.31 -5.59
C ARG A 272 -21.29 2.20 -4.58
N GLN A 273 -20.00 2.48 -4.75
CA GLN A 273 -19.25 3.37 -3.84
C GLN A 273 -19.43 4.86 -4.16
N LYS A 274 -19.88 5.21 -5.37
CA LYS A 274 -20.05 6.60 -5.81
C LYS A 274 -20.94 7.45 -4.88
N PRO A 275 -22.10 6.95 -4.37
CA PRO A 275 -22.94 7.72 -3.46
C PRO A 275 -22.27 8.04 -2.11
N LEU A 276 -21.40 7.15 -1.62
CA LEU A 276 -20.60 7.43 -0.43
C LEU A 276 -19.58 8.55 -0.69
N ILE A 277 -18.87 8.48 -1.82
CA ILE A 277 -17.94 9.52 -2.25
C ILE A 277 -18.67 10.85 -2.42
N TYR A 278 -19.88 10.84 -2.99
CA TYR A 278 -20.75 12.01 -3.09
C TYR A 278 -21.05 12.60 -1.70
N GLY A 279 -21.50 11.78 -0.76
CA GLY A 279 -21.82 12.24 0.60
C GLY A 279 -20.61 12.83 1.32
N LEU A 280 -19.45 12.19 1.23
CA LEU A 280 -18.18 12.70 1.76
C LEU A 280 -17.85 14.09 1.17
N TRP A 281 -17.89 14.20 -0.17
CA TRP A 281 -17.52 15.47 -0.82
C TRP A 281 -18.51 16.60 -0.61
N LYS A 282 -19.78 16.29 -0.32
CA LYS A 282 -20.80 17.28 -0.02
C LYS A 282 -20.71 17.83 1.41
N GLY A 283 -20.16 17.05 2.35
CA GLY A 283 -19.84 17.55 3.69
C GLY A 283 -18.50 18.29 3.68
N ASP A 284 -17.39 17.55 3.82
CA ASP A 284 -16.05 18.15 3.99
C ASP A 284 -15.31 18.49 2.67
N GLY A 285 -15.88 18.11 1.53
CA GLY A 285 -15.24 18.31 0.24
C GLY A 285 -15.36 19.73 -0.29
N CYS A 286 -14.41 20.15 -1.13
CA CYS A 286 -14.50 21.40 -1.88
C CYS A 286 -14.12 21.20 -3.36
N LEU A 287 -14.75 21.99 -4.24
CA LEU A 287 -14.41 22.06 -5.66
C LEU A 287 -14.03 23.49 -6.03
N ASN A 288 -12.79 23.69 -6.46
CA ASN A 288 -12.31 24.97 -6.95
C ASN A 288 -12.07 24.85 -8.46
N LEU A 289 -13.12 25.04 -9.25
CA LEU A 289 -13.07 24.83 -10.71
C LEU A 289 -12.70 26.07 -11.53
N LYS A 290 -12.90 27.27 -10.97
CA LYS A 290 -12.67 28.55 -11.68
C LYS A 290 -11.20 29.03 -11.64
N ARG A 291 -10.37 28.47 -10.76
CA ARG A 291 -8.96 28.85 -10.57
C ARG A 291 -8.05 28.29 -11.68
N ALA A 292 -6.91 28.94 -11.93
CA ALA A 292 -5.79 28.32 -12.62
C ALA A 292 -5.32 27.09 -11.80
N GLY A 293 -5.32 25.91 -12.43
CA GLY A 293 -5.14 24.63 -11.73
C GLY A 293 -6.38 24.24 -10.91
N ALA A 294 -7.49 24.00 -11.60
CA ALA A 294 -8.73 23.51 -11.01
C ALA A 294 -8.48 22.24 -10.20
N ARG A 295 -9.13 22.13 -9.04
CA ARG A 295 -8.94 20.97 -8.14
C ARG A 295 -10.13 20.72 -7.23
N GLY A 296 -10.35 19.45 -6.92
CA GLY A 296 -11.12 19.01 -5.76
C GLY A 296 -10.24 18.83 -4.54
N GLY A 297 -10.75 19.16 -3.36
CA GLY A 297 -10.08 18.94 -2.09
C GLY A 297 -10.99 18.23 -1.09
N TYR A 298 -10.39 17.49 -0.17
CA TYR A 298 -11.03 16.92 1.02
C TYR A 298 -10.02 16.96 2.16
N VAL A 299 -10.45 17.25 3.39
CA VAL A 299 -9.58 17.32 4.56
C VAL A 299 -10.19 16.50 5.70
N THR A 300 -9.38 15.71 6.39
CA THR A 300 -9.78 15.02 7.62
C THR A 300 -8.61 14.92 8.58
N ILE A 301 -8.88 14.80 9.88
CA ILE A 301 -7.84 14.52 10.89
C ILE A 301 -7.70 13.03 11.18
N SER A 302 -8.54 12.18 10.59
CA SER A 302 -8.38 10.72 10.67
C SER A 302 -7.45 10.23 9.56
N HIS A 303 -6.36 9.58 9.96
CA HIS A 303 -5.40 9.03 9.01
C HIS A 303 -6.00 7.86 8.22
N GLU A 304 -6.68 6.96 8.93
CA GLU A 304 -7.36 5.80 8.37
C GLU A 304 -8.41 6.23 7.34
N LEU A 305 -9.27 7.20 7.68
CA LEU A 305 -10.26 7.70 6.73
C LEU A 305 -9.61 8.31 5.48
N ALA A 306 -8.50 9.05 5.64
CA ALA A 306 -7.80 9.61 4.50
C ALA A 306 -7.26 8.53 3.54
N GLN A 307 -6.69 7.46 4.09
CA GLN A 307 -6.21 6.32 3.31
C GLN A 307 -7.35 5.51 2.69
N GLN A 308 -8.49 5.37 3.38
CA GLN A 308 -9.67 4.71 2.82
C GLN A 308 -10.28 5.52 1.67
N ILE A 309 -10.37 6.86 1.80
CA ILE A 309 -10.80 7.74 0.70
C ILE A 309 -9.83 7.61 -0.49
N LYS A 310 -8.52 7.54 -0.27
CA LYS A 310 -7.54 7.26 -1.33
C LYS A 310 -7.89 5.99 -2.10
N ILE A 311 -8.15 4.88 -1.39
CA ILE A 311 -8.50 3.60 -2.00
C ILE A 311 -9.81 3.70 -2.77
N LEU A 312 -10.84 4.35 -2.22
CA LEU A 312 -12.11 4.58 -2.91
C LEU A 312 -11.90 5.33 -4.23
N LEU A 313 -11.12 6.42 -4.23
CA LEU A 313 -10.80 7.18 -5.43
C LEU A 313 -10.02 6.36 -6.46
N LEU A 314 -9.00 5.61 -6.03
CA LEU A 314 -8.20 4.76 -6.91
C LEU A 314 -9.07 3.68 -7.58
N ARG A 315 -10.04 3.11 -6.87
CA ARG A 315 -11.05 2.17 -7.43
C ARG A 315 -11.94 2.83 -8.49
N GLN A 316 -12.22 4.13 -8.38
CA GLN A 316 -12.89 4.93 -9.43
C GLN A 316 -11.94 5.37 -10.56
N LYS A 317 -10.68 4.90 -10.56
CA LYS A 317 -9.63 5.35 -11.48
C LYS A 317 -9.43 6.88 -11.41
N ILE A 318 -9.52 7.43 -10.20
CA ILE A 318 -9.22 8.83 -9.85
C ILE A 318 -7.90 8.83 -9.08
N VAL A 319 -6.91 9.60 -9.53
CA VAL A 319 -5.62 9.72 -8.85
C VAL A 319 -5.66 10.89 -7.86
N PRO A 320 -5.59 10.64 -6.53
CA PRO A 320 -5.42 11.69 -5.55
C PRO A 320 -3.96 12.07 -5.33
N SER A 321 -3.74 13.19 -4.66
CA SER A 321 -2.49 13.55 -4.01
C SER A 321 -2.74 13.76 -2.53
N ILE A 322 -1.95 13.13 -1.66
CA ILE A 322 -2.11 13.22 -0.20
C ILE A 322 -1.01 14.08 0.39
N TYR A 323 -1.41 15.04 1.22
CA TYR A 323 -0.53 15.94 1.95
C TYR A 323 -0.85 15.87 3.43
N ILE A 324 0.18 15.99 4.26
CA ILE A 324 0.04 16.10 5.70
C ILE A 324 0.24 17.57 6.06
N ASP A 325 -0.82 18.20 6.54
CA ASP A 325 -0.78 19.54 7.13
C ASP A 325 -0.32 19.39 8.59
N LYS A 326 0.91 19.82 8.88
CA LYS A 326 1.49 19.74 10.23
C LYS A 326 0.68 20.56 11.23
N LYS A 327 0.74 20.15 12.50
CA LYS A 327 0.21 20.91 13.64
C LYS A 327 0.70 22.36 13.58
N LYS A 328 -0.22 23.30 13.77
CA LYS A 328 0.08 24.73 13.75
C LYS A 328 -0.87 25.49 14.67
N LYS A 329 -0.40 26.59 15.23
CA LYS A 329 -1.22 27.52 16.00
C LYS A 329 -1.61 28.67 15.08
N ILE A 330 -2.91 28.86 14.85
CA ILE A 330 -3.44 29.98 14.06
C ILE A 330 -4.41 30.74 14.96
N GLN A 331 -4.19 32.04 15.14
CA GLN A 331 -5.09 32.92 15.91
C GLN A 331 -5.46 32.35 17.30
N GLY A 332 -4.47 31.77 18.00
CA GLY A 332 -4.69 31.16 19.32
C GLY A 332 -5.25 29.74 19.33
N VAL A 333 -5.74 29.23 18.19
CA VAL A 333 -6.30 27.87 18.06
C VAL A 333 -5.20 26.87 17.67
N ASN A 334 -5.10 25.79 18.45
CA ASN A 334 -4.19 24.68 18.17
C ASN A 334 -4.82 23.73 17.14
N HIS A 335 -4.37 23.81 15.89
CA HIS A 335 -4.79 22.88 14.85
C HIS A 335 -4.02 21.56 15.00
N LYS A 336 -4.78 20.46 15.04
CA LYS A 336 -4.24 19.09 14.95
C LYS A 336 -3.59 18.86 13.58
N GLU A 337 -2.79 17.81 13.50
CA GLU A 337 -2.32 17.30 12.20
C GLU A 337 -3.53 16.87 11.37
N ALA A 338 -3.52 17.21 10.08
CA ALA A 338 -4.62 16.90 9.17
C ALA A 338 -4.10 16.33 7.86
N TYR A 339 -4.90 15.46 7.25
CA TYR A 339 -4.65 14.81 5.99
C TYR A 339 -5.50 15.46 4.91
N ARG A 340 -4.84 16.00 3.90
CA ARG A 340 -5.43 16.72 2.79
C ARG A 340 -5.32 15.91 1.52
N ILE A 341 -6.46 15.61 0.93
CA ILE A 341 -6.59 14.86 -0.32
C ILE A 341 -6.91 15.85 -1.43
N HIS A 342 -6.11 15.86 -2.48
CA HIS A 342 -6.29 16.72 -3.65
C HIS A 342 -6.51 15.90 -4.92
N VAL A 343 -7.46 16.33 -5.73
CA VAL A 343 -7.71 15.79 -7.06
C VAL A 343 -7.58 16.93 -8.06
N GLY A 344 -6.39 17.08 -8.64
CA GLY A 344 -6.07 18.16 -9.59
C GLY A 344 -5.85 17.70 -11.04
N GLN A 345 -5.51 16.42 -11.25
CA GLN A 345 -5.29 15.89 -12.59
C GLN A 345 -6.59 15.90 -13.39
N ARG A 346 -6.55 16.32 -14.66
CA ARG A 346 -7.73 16.51 -15.53
C ARG A 346 -8.71 15.34 -15.50
N ASP A 347 -8.26 14.15 -15.90
CA ASP A 347 -9.15 12.99 -16.04
C ASP A 347 -9.73 12.56 -14.68
N SER A 348 -8.92 12.65 -13.63
CA SER A 348 -9.33 12.39 -12.24
C SER A 348 -10.39 13.40 -11.77
N LEU A 349 -10.20 14.69 -12.07
CA LEU A 349 -11.14 15.75 -11.69
C LEU A 349 -12.45 15.66 -12.46
N ILE A 350 -12.42 15.32 -13.77
CA ILE A 350 -13.64 15.08 -14.56
C ILE A 350 -14.46 13.94 -13.94
N LYS A 351 -13.82 12.82 -13.60
CA LYS A 351 -14.48 11.68 -12.95
C LYS A 351 -15.05 12.05 -11.59
N LEU A 352 -14.31 12.79 -10.77
CA LEU A 352 -14.82 13.29 -9.49
C LEU A 352 -16.04 14.20 -9.70
N CYS A 353 -15.95 15.19 -10.60
CA CYS A 353 -17.07 16.07 -10.93
C CYS A 353 -18.29 15.29 -11.44
N SER A 354 -18.09 14.25 -12.24
CA SER A 354 -19.16 13.35 -12.69
C SER A 354 -19.84 12.62 -11.52
N ILE A 355 -19.07 12.08 -10.56
CA ILE A 355 -19.63 11.49 -9.32
C ILE A 355 -20.46 12.52 -8.54
N LEU A 356 -20.00 13.78 -8.54
CA LEU A 356 -20.65 14.88 -7.82
C LEU A 356 -21.82 15.52 -8.57
N GLY A 357 -22.13 15.07 -9.79
CA GLY A 357 -23.17 15.66 -10.63
C GLY A 357 -22.86 17.08 -11.10
N VAL A 358 -21.57 17.48 -11.10
CA VAL A 358 -21.11 18.81 -11.51
C VAL A 358 -20.53 18.74 -12.92
N LYS A 359 -21.07 19.53 -13.85
CA LYS A 359 -20.48 19.66 -15.19
C LYS A 359 -19.17 20.44 -15.09
N TYR A 360 -18.07 19.82 -15.52
CA TYR A 360 -16.76 20.46 -15.56
C TYR A 360 -16.11 20.26 -16.93
N ILE A 361 -15.77 21.38 -17.57
CA ILE A 361 -15.05 21.41 -18.85
C ILE A 361 -13.68 22.06 -18.56
N PRO A 362 -12.56 21.32 -18.71
CA PRO A 362 -11.23 21.86 -18.47
C PRO A 362 -10.89 23.00 -19.43
N ARG A 363 -10.34 24.11 -18.90
CA ARG A 363 -9.94 25.29 -19.69
C ARG A 363 -8.56 25.16 -20.35
N SER A 364 -7.69 24.27 -19.87
CA SER A 364 -6.34 24.03 -20.41
C SER A 364 -5.97 22.55 -20.35
N TYR A 365 -4.85 22.18 -20.99
CA TYR A 365 -4.24 20.84 -20.90
C TYR A 365 -3.22 20.79 -19.74
N PRO A 366 -3.60 20.37 -18.51
CA PRO A 366 -2.59 20.04 -17.50
C PRO A 366 -1.85 18.77 -17.89
N SER A 367 -0.58 18.68 -17.50
CA SER A 367 0.23 17.46 -17.67
C SER A 367 -0.43 16.28 -16.94
N VAL A 368 -0.77 15.24 -17.70
CA VAL A 368 -1.10 13.93 -17.12
C VAL A 368 0.22 13.32 -16.68
N ASP A 369 0.40 13.16 -15.38
CA ASP A 369 1.59 12.61 -14.76
C ASP A 369 1.29 11.28 -14.05
N SER A 370 0.11 10.67 -14.22
CA SER A 370 -0.23 9.35 -13.69
C SER A 370 -1.31 8.69 -14.53
N TRP A 371 -1.34 7.36 -14.60
CA TRP A 371 -2.35 6.61 -15.34
C TRP A 371 -2.73 5.30 -14.65
N PHE A 372 -3.70 4.61 -15.22
CA PHE A 372 -4.11 3.28 -14.77
C PHE A 372 -4.01 2.27 -15.91
N ASP A 373 -3.69 1.03 -15.58
CA ASP A 373 -4.16 -0.13 -16.34
C ASP A 373 -5.32 -0.81 -15.58
N GLU A 374 -5.58 -2.08 -15.85
CA GLU A 374 -6.59 -2.85 -15.12
C GLU A 374 -6.24 -3.02 -13.63
N ASN A 375 -4.97 -3.26 -13.32
CA ASN A 375 -4.46 -3.76 -12.03
C ASN A 375 -3.83 -2.67 -11.16
N PHE A 376 -3.19 -1.67 -11.76
CA PHE A 376 -2.30 -0.73 -11.09
C PHE A 376 -2.59 0.73 -11.45
N CYS A 377 -2.30 1.60 -10.49
CA CYS A 377 -2.07 3.02 -10.68
C CYS A 377 -0.57 3.27 -10.83
N TYR A 378 -0.19 3.96 -11.89
CA TYR A 378 1.19 4.29 -12.23
C TYR A 378 1.47 5.73 -11.83
N THR A 379 2.41 5.94 -10.92
CA THR A 379 2.70 7.26 -10.35
C THR A 379 4.20 7.54 -10.31
N PRO A 380 4.66 8.73 -10.73
CA PRO A 380 6.06 9.07 -10.77
C PRO A 380 6.59 9.30 -9.35
N ILE A 381 7.81 8.84 -9.13
CA ILE A 381 8.60 9.16 -7.95
C ILE A 381 8.97 10.64 -8.03
N THR A 382 8.50 11.41 -7.05
CA THR A 382 8.71 12.86 -7.00
C THR A 382 9.94 13.25 -6.19
N GLN A 383 10.37 12.39 -5.26
CA GLN A 383 11.49 12.65 -4.38
C GLN A 383 12.12 11.35 -3.88
N ILE A 384 13.46 11.33 -3.84
CA ILE A 384 14.27 10.30 -3.19
C ILE A 384 15.25 11.02 -2.24
N LYS A 385 15.37 10.54 -1.00
CA LYS A 385 16.34 11.06 -0.01
C LYS A 385 17.04 9.90 0.69
N LYS A 386 18.34 10.01 0.90
CA LYS A 386 19.18 9.03 1.61
C LYS A 386 19.63 9.61 2.94
N PHE A 387 19.70 8.77 3.98
CA PHE A 387 20.24 9.15 5.29
C PHE A 387 20.73 7.91 6.04
N ASN A 388 21.64 8.07 7.00
CA ASN A 388 22.10 6.96 7.84
C ASN A 388 21.12 6.69 8.99
N TYR A 389 20.89 5.42 9.27
CA TYR A 389 20.01 4.95 10.34
C TYR A 389 20.69 3.83 11.13
N ARG A 390 20.48 3.84 12.45
CA ARG A 390 20.84 2.76 13.35
C ARG A 390 19.64 2.44 14.22
N GLY A 391 19.17 1.19 14.17
CA GLY A 391 18.04 0.73 14.95
C GLY A 391 17.35 -0.47 14.29
N LEU A 392 16.15 -0.78 14.79
CA LEU A 392 15.37 -1.91 14.30
C LEU A 392 14.75 -1.62 12.94
N VAL A 393 14.71 -2.64 12.08
CA VAL A 393 13.98 -2.66 10.82
C VAL A 393 13.08 -3.90 10.77
N TYR A 394 11.99 -3.80 10.02
CA TYR A 394 10.89 -4.77 10.03
C TYR A 394 10.57 -5.25 8.61
N ASN A 395 10.14 -6.50 8.48
CA ASN A 395 9.63 -7.04 7.22
C ASN A 395 8.43 -7.97 7.48
N LEU A 396 7.64 -8.21 6.44
CA LEU A 396 6.47 -9.08 6.45
C LEU A 396 6.66 -10.15 5.39
N GLU A 397 6.33 -11.40 5.73
CA GLU A 397 6.27 -12.51 4.79
C GLU A 397 4.82 -12.82 4.43
N VAL A 398 4.54 -12.80 3.14
CA VAL A 398 3.20 -12.93 2.56
C VAL A 398 3.26 -14.09 1.56
N PRO A 399 2.51 -15.17 1.77
CA PRO A 399 2.51 -16.30 0.85
C PRO A 399 1.79 -15.92 -0.45
N GLY A 400 2.22 -16.53 -1.55
CA GLY A 400 1.58 -16.38 -2.86
C GLY A 400 2.08 -15.19 -3.66
N SER A 401 1.53 -13.99 -3.44
CA SER A 401 1.88 -12.80 -4.23
C SER A 401 3.28 -12.26 -3.92
N HIS A 402 3.88 -12.71 -2.80
CA HIS A 402 5.16 -12.24 -2.30
C HIS A 402 5.25 -10.71 -2.19
N SER A 403 4.14 -10.05 -1.87
CA SER A 403 4.07 -8.58 -1.91
C SER A 403 3.10 -8.00 -0.90
N PHE A 404 3.33 -6.73 -0.57
CA PHE A 404 2.48 -5.94 0.31
C PHE A 404 2.49 -4.47 -0.11
N THR A 405 1.49 -3.70 0.30
CA THR A 405 1.31 -2.33 -0.20
C THR A 405 1.52 -1.31 0.91
N SER A 406 2.44 -0.37 0.70
CA SER A 406 2.62 0.81 1.55
C SER A 406 1.63 1.92 1.19
N GLU A 407 1.64 3.03 1.92
CA GLU A 407 0.89 4.23 1.52
C GLU A 407 1.20 4.74 0.11
N ALA A 408 2.42 4.53 -0.37
CA ALA A 408 2.91 5.10 -1.62
C ALA A 408 2.81 4.14 -2.81
N PHE A 409 3.19 2.87 -2.65
CA PHE A 409 3.30 1.88 -3.73
C PHE A 409 3.50 0.44 -3.20
N CYS A 410 3.54 -0.53 -4.12
CA CYS A 410 3.74 -1.95 -3.85
C CYS A 410 5.20 -2.31 -3.56
N LEU A 411 5.39 -3.19 -2.59
CA LEU A 411 6.64 -3.66 -2.03
C LEU A 411 6.70 -5.19 -2.09
N HIS A 412 7.89 -5.76 -2.19
CA HIS A 412 8.10 -7.21 -2.16
C HIS A 412 8.47 -7.68 -0.74
N ASN A 413 8.03 -8.87 -0.34
CA ASN A 413 8.45 -9.48 0.94
C ASN A 413 9.84 -10.12 0.89
N CYS A 414 10.23 -10.67 -0.25
CA CYS A 414 11.48 -11.41 -0.40
C CYS A 414 12.60 -10.42 -0.72
N GLY A 415 13.65 -10.41 0.10
CA GLY A 415 14.97 -10.02 -0.36
C GLY A 415 15.59 -11.15 -1.17
N ASP A 416 16.69 -10.90 -1.87
CA ASP A 416 17.42 -11.98 -2.51
C ASP A 416 17.88 -12.95 -1.40
N MET A 417 17.33 -14.17 -1.40
CA MET A 417 17.75 -15.26 -0.53
C MET A 417 18.36 -16.35 -1.39
N MET A 418 19.46 -16.92 -0.92
CA MET A 418 20.19 -17.94 -1.63
C MET A 418 20.65 -19.02 -0.67
N ASN A 419 20.33 -20.25 -1.01
CA ASN A 419 20.86 -21.45 -0.40
C ASN A 419 21.81 -22.10 -1.39
N ILE A 420 23.02 -22.43 -0.95
CA ILE A 420 23.98 -23.22 -1.70
C ILE A 420 24.29 -24.48 -0.90
N ASP A 421 24.05 -25.63 -1.54
CA ASP A 421 24.34 -26.95 -1.02
C ASP A 421 25.55 -27.52 -1.76
N ILE A 422 26.56 -28.01 -1.04
CA ILE A 422 27.75 -28.63 -1.63
C ILE A 422 27.89 -30.11 -1.22
N LYS A 423 28.38 -30.92 -2.16
CA LYS A 423 28.85 -32.29 -1.93
C LYS A 423 30.35 -32.34 -2.15
N VAL A 424 31.09 -32.83 -1.16
CA VAL A 424 32.54 -32.91 -1.21
C VAL A 424 32.95 -34.32 -1.60
N GLY A 425 33.86 -34.42 -2.57
CA GLY A 425 34.48 -35.68 -3.00
C GLY A 425 35.99 -35.55 -3.05
N GLN A 426 36.66 -36.61 -3.50
CA GLN A 426 38.10 -36.59 -3.73
C GLN A 426 38.42 -36.67 -5.22
N ASN A 427 39.42 -35.89 -5.65
CA ASN A 427 39.99 -36.01 -6.99
C ASN A 427 41.03 -37.15 -7.06
N LYS A 428 41.59 -37.41 -8.25
CA LYS A 428 42.64 -38.43 -8.46
C LYS A 428 43.90 -38.21 -7.60
N LYS A 429 44.11 -36.99 -7.09
CA LYS A 429 45.23 -36.60 -6.22
C LYS A 429 44.87 -36.63 -4.73
N LYS A 430 43.75 -37.24 -4.34
CA LYS A 430 43.21 -37.30 -2.97
C LYS A 430 42.93 -35.93 -2.33
N GLN A 431 42.74 -34.89 -3.14
CA GLN A 431 42.35 -33.56 -2.67
C GLN A 431 40.83 -33.42 -2.67
N GLU A 432 40.32 -32.67 -1.70
CA GLU A 432 38.89 -32.40 -1.57
C GLU A 432 38.43 -31.40 -2.61
N ILE A 433 37.40 -31.80 -3.35
CA ILE A 433 36.79 -31.01 -4.40
C ILE A 433 35.28 -30.92 -4.21
N ILE A 434 34.69 -29.84 -4.71
CA ILE A 434 33.24 -29.69 -4.82
C ILE A 434 32.78 -30.63 -5.95
N LYS A 435 32.41 -31.87 -5.58
CA LYS A 435 31.97 -32.91 -6.54
C LYS A 435 30.63 -32.54 -7.16
N ASP A 436 29.73 -32.02 -6.33
CA ASP A 436 28.46 -31.46 -6.78
C ASP A 436 28.11 -30.22 -5.97
N ILE A 437 27.35 -29.33 -6.58
CA ILE A 437 26.88 -28.10 -5.97
C ILE A 437 25.50 -27.82 -6.54
N LYS A 438 24.58 -27.43 -5.68
CA LYS A 438 23.25 -26.99 -6.07
C LYS A 438 22.88 -25.72 -5.36
N PHE A 439 21.95 -24.97 -5.94
CA PHE A 439 21.46 -23.76 -5.32
C PHE A 439 19.94 -23.65 -5.39
N GLU A 440 19.36 -22.97 -4.41
CA GLU A 440 18.01 -22.42 -4.49
C GLU A 440 18.11 -20.92 -4.27
N THR A 441 17.44 -20.13 -5.10
CA THR A 441 17.38 -18.69 -4.90
C THR A 441 15.98 -18.15 -5.15
N LEU A 442 15.57 -17.22 -4.30
CA LEU A 442 14.44 -16.36 -4.51
C LEU A 442 15.00 -14.96 -4.68
N GLY A 443 14.97 -14.43 -5.91
CA GLY A 443 15.59 -13.15 -6.20
C GLY A 443 15.31 -12.63 -7.59
N CYS A 444 15.88 -11.45 -7.88
CA CYS A 444 15.73 -10.81 -9.19
C CYS A 444 16.50 -11.56 -10.31
N VAL A 445 16.32 -11.14 -11.57
CA VAL A 445 16.99 -11.74 -12.76
C VAL A 445 18.50 -11.88 -12.55
N ALA A 446 19.14 -10.85 -11.99
CA ALA A 446 20.56 -10.86 -11.68
C ALA A 446 20.91 -11.88 -10.58
N ALA A 447 20.11 -12.02 -9.53
CA ALA A 447 20.35 -12.99 -8.45
C ALA A 447 20.28 -14.43 -8.95
N ILE A 448 19.31 -14.76 -9.81
CA ILE A 448 19.22 -16.11 -10.41
C ILE A 448 20.44 -16.39 -11.30
N ALA A 449 20.81 -15.44 -12.15
CA ALA A 449 21.94 -15.58 -13.05
C ALA A 449 23.28 -15.71 -12.29
N THR A 450 23.51 -14.89 -11.25
CA THR A 450 24.75 -14.96 -10.44
C THR A 450 24.83 -16.21 -9.61
N SER A 451 23.71 -16.70 -9.06
CA SER A 451 23.66 -17.99 -8.36
C SER A 451 24.03 -19.14 -9.29
N SER A 452 23.44 -19.17 -10.49
CA SER A 452 23.77 -20.20 -11.48
C SER A 452 25.26 -20.15 -11.84
N MET A 453 25.77 -18.97 -12.18
CA MET A 453 27.17 -18.80 -12.59
C MET A 453 28.16 -19.17 -11.47
N VAL A 454 27.91 -18.76 -10.21
CA VAL A 454 28.82 -19.10 -9.11
C VAL A 454 28.92 -20.60 -8.90
N THR A 455 27.83 -21.36 -9.11
CA THR A 455 27.88 -22.82 -9.02
C THR A 455 28.69 -23.46 -10.13
N GLU A 456 28.60 -22.96 -11.36
CA GLU A 456 29.40 -23.46 -12.49
C GLU A 456 30.88 -23.17 -12.30
N LEU A 457 31.23 -21.97 -11.82
CA LEU A 457 32.61 -21.61 -11.52
C LEU A 457 33.21 -22.43 -10.38
N ALA A 458 32.40 -22.82 -9.39
CA ALA A 458 32.87 -23.54 -8.21
C ALA A 458 32.95 -25.07 -8.41
N LYS A 459 32.09 -25.66 -9.25
CA LYS A 459 31.99 -27.11 -9.44
C LYS A 459 33.32 -27.69 -9.96
N GLY A 460 33.80 -28.74 -9.32
CA GLY A 460 35.06 -29.41 -9.66
C GLY A 460 36.34 -28.76 -9.12
N LYS A 461 36.26 -27.54 -8.55
CA LYS A 461 37.40 -26.90 -7.87
C LYS A 461 37.64 -27.48 -6.48
N THR A 462 38.85 -27.33 -5.98
CA THR A 462 39.16 -27.56 -4.56
C THR A 462 38.48 -26.52 -3.68
N LEU A 463 38.27 -26.83 -2.39
CA LEU A 463 37.63 -25.89 -1.45
C LEU A 463 38.40 -24.56 -1.36
N ASP A 464 39.74 -24.59 -1.38
CA ASP A 464 40.56 -23.37 -1.33
C ASP A 464 40.52 -22.56 -2.62
N GLU A 465 40.41 -23.21 -3.78
CA GLU A 465 40.21 -22.52 -5.06
C GLU A 465 38.82 -21.89 -5.14
N ALA A 466 37.79 -22.58 -4.65
CA ALA A 466 36.42 -22.08 -4.62
C ALA A 466 36.28 -20.84 -3.69
N LEU A 467 36.99 -20.81 -2.55
CA LEU A 467 37.02 -19.65 -1.66
C LEU A 467 37.65 -18.40 -2.29
N LYS A 468 38.57 -18.58 -3.25
CA LYS A 468 39.23 -17.49 -3.98
C LYS A 468 38.34 -16.82 -5.02
N ILE A 469 37.21 -17.42 -5.39
CA ILE A 469 36.24 -16.80 -6.31
C ILE A 469 35.76 -15.48 -5.71
N LYS A 470 35.83 -14.43 -6.53
CA LYS A 470 35.37 -13.07 -6.21
C LYS A 470 34.10 -12.74 -6.97
N TYR A 471 33.40 -11.71 -6.51
CA TYR A 471 32.20 -11.21 -7.20
C TYR A 471 32.53 -10.72 -8.62
N SER A 472 33.74 -10.20 -8.85
CA SER A 472 34.24 -9.78 -10.17
C SER A 472 34.25 -10.95 -11.14
N ASP A 473 34.74 -12.11 -10.71
CA ASP A 473 34.86 -13.29 -11.56
C ASP A 473 33.48 -13.77 -12.04
N VAL A 474 32.48 -13.72 -11.15
CA VAL A 474 31.08 -14.05 -11.47
C VAL A 474 30.46 -13.01 -12.42
N ALA A 475 30.70 -11.73 -12.17
CA ALA A 475 30.18 -10.65 -13.00
C ALA A 475 30.79 -10.67 -14.42
N ASP A 476 32.09 -10.92 -14.52
CA ASP A 476 32.83 -10.98 -15.78
C ASP A 476 32.42 -12.21 -16.59
N ALA A 477 32.24 -13.38 -15.93
CA ALA A 477 31.74 -14.59 -16.58
C ALA A 477 30.32 -14.43 -17.15
N LEU A 478 29.50 -13.57 -16.53
CA LEU A 478 28.17 -13.21 -17.03
C LEU A 478 28.22 -12.12 -18.13
N GLY A 479 29.38 -11.76 -18.67
CA GLY A 479 29.49 -10.73 -19.71
C GLY A 479 29.24 -9.31 -19.16
N SER A 480 29.66 -9.08 -17.91
CA SER A 480 29.42 -7.90 -17.08
C SER A 480 28.00 -7.79 -16.49
N LEU A 481 27.95 -7.33 -15.24
CA LEU A 481 26.73 -6.87 -14.59
C LEU A 481 26.75 -5.35 -14.51
N PRO A 482 25.60 -4.66 -14.70
CA PRO A 482 25.51 -3.25 -14.39
C PRO A 482 26.08 -2.97 -13.00
N PRO A 483 26.84 -1.87 -12.79
CA PRO A 483 27.45 -1.56 -11.49
C PRO A 483 26.46 -1.66 -10.31
N ILE A 484 25.20 -1.33 -10.58
CA ILE A 484 24.09 -1.35 -9.62
C ILE A 484 23.65 -2.77 -9.19
N LYS A 485 24.05 -3.83 -9.92
CA LYS A 485 23.68 -5.23 -9.69
C LYS A 485 24.84 -6.12 -9.25
N GLN A 486 26.01 -5.54 -9.00
CA GLN A 486 27.17 -6.30 -8.52
C GLN A 486 26.94 -6.94 -7.15
N HIS A 487 26.03 -6.39 -6.33
CA HIS A 487 25.66 -6.97 -5.04
C HIS A 487 25.04 -8.37 -5.17
N CYS A 488 24.36 -8.70 -6.29
CA CYS A 488 23.83 -10.04 -6.53
C CYS A 488 24.95 -11.08 -6.72
N ALA A 489 26.08 -10.66 -7.32
CA ALA A 489 27.25 -11.51 -7.47
C ALA A 489 27.98 -11.68 -6.13
N ASP A 490 28.08 -10.61 -5.34
CA ASP A 490 28.65 -10.68 -3.99
C ASP A 490 27.82 -11.58 -3.07
N LEU A 491 26.48 -11.50 -3.12
CA LEU A 491 25.60 -12.40 -2.39
C LEU A 491 25.83 -13.86 -2.79
N ALA A 492 25.98 -14.15 -4.08
CA ALA A 492 26.25 -15.50 -4.57
C ALA A 492 27.57 -16.08 -4.04
N VAL A 493 28.64 -15.27 -4.07
CA VAL A 493 29.95 -15.65 -3.54
C VAL A 493 29.88 -15.86 -2.02
N LYS A 494 29.16 -15.02 -1.29
CA LYS A 494 28.95 -15.20 0.15
C LYS A 494 28.22 -16.51 0.46
N GLY A 495 27.23 -16.89 -0.35
CA GLY A 495 26.52 -18.16 -0.22
C GLY A 495 27.45 -19.36 -0.39
N LEU A 496 28.32 -19.33 -1.41
CA LEU A 496 29.32 -20.37 -1.64
C LEU A 496 30.30 -20.49 -0.46
N ARG A 497 30.81 -19.36 0.03
CA ARG A 497 31.73 -19.33 1.17
C ARG A 497 31.08 -19.88 2.43
N ALA A 498 29.83 -19.48 2.72
CA ALA A 498 29.08 -19.99 3.86
C ALA A 498 28.92 -21.52 3.81
N ALA A 499 28.65 -22.10 2.62
CA ALA A 499 28.53 -23.54 2.46
C ALA A 499 29.85 -24.29 2.72
N ILE A 500 30.97 -23.74 2.25
CA ILE A 500 32.31 -24.31 2.47
C ILE A 500 32.70 -24.21 3.95
N GLU A 501 32.41 -23.09 4.60
CA GLU A 501 32.68 -22.89 6.02
C GLU A 501 31.85 -23.82 6.90
N ASP A 502 30.58 -24.04 6.56
CA ASP A 502 29.70 -25.00 7.23
C ASP A 502 30.27 -26.43 7.16
N TYR A 503 30.66 -26.89 5.95
CA TYR A 503 31.34 -28.19 5.79
C TYR A 503 32.60 -28.30 6.66
N ARG A 504 33.45 -27.27 6.68
CA ARG A 504 34.69 -27.25 7.47
C ARG A 504 34.43 -27.27 8.97
N LYS A 505 33.35 -26.63 9.44
CA LYS A 505 32.97 -26.62 10.86
C LYS A 505 32.46 -27.98 11.32
N ASN A 506 31.59 -28.63 10.54
CA ASN A 506 30.98 -29.92 10.88
C ASN A 506 31.96 -31.11 10.82
N ARG A 507 33.22 -30.86 10.46
CA ARG A 507 34.29 -31.85 10.38
C ARG A 507 35.24 -31.84 11.58
N LYS A 508 35.16 -30.80 12.42
CA LYS A 508 35.78 -30.78 13.76
C LYS A 508 34.82 -31.38 14.75
#